data_AF-A0A8J4RU54-F1
#
_entry.id   AF-A0A8J4RU54-F1
#
_cell.length_a   1.000
_cell.length_b   1.000
_cell.length_c   1.000
_cell.angle_alpha   90.00
_cell.angle_beta   90.00
_cell.angle_gamma   90.00
#
_symmetry.space_group_name_H-M   'P 1'
#
loop_
_entity.id
_entity.type
_entity.pdbx_description
1 polymer ?
#
loop_
_entity_poly.entity_id
_entity_poly.type
_entity_poly.pdbx_seq_one_letter_code
_entity_poly.pdbx_strand_id
1 'polypeptide(L)'
;MKSIAQNLDIDTWQVGGILLDICHVESDFPEWFYVRDETLDIIKVFKDKMKADLHIVFVGTPGVGKSMLVVLFAFYMALRQKKRVILFRKKKGEGFSMLCLDTEKKNCWRMNNAEIDDLDPHLHQGTELCLDGLRLDLNAIGAHLQWSKHETKEKYFYSGGNLRDLLSDTIVVMDSIDQAVGLVDLPVAELLNTQYAVGSVRQIDRLRMTGIRANKQSASDEYTTSRSWCCVITSEYALRQLGKIVKASYYEELWSKGRMLGDNGLMGIAFENYVHTMARDGKKIELQVRVYDRVKVRQHTYVALEFEAKSCRSDGMNAAECDTVMKQLSSSSDDYWYPSSRSLVTIDSVAKLNMGGQHNVVGLIQITKSDHHKIDSKALDKYAGLFPNGSRYIALVPDKDTCDEFRLSPVDPPTEVPLDVAYITTWSL
;
A
#
# COMPACT_ATOMS: atom_id res chain seq x y z
N MET A 1 -18.81 -5.13 -31.28
CA MET A 1 -20.11 -4.48 -31.00
C MET A 1 -21.26 -5.47 -30.77
N LYS A 2 -21.64 -6.34 -31.71
CA LYS A 2 -22.74 -7.30 -31.49
C LYS A 2 -22.49 -8.27 -30.33
N SER A 3 -21.28 -8.83 -30.22
CA SER A 3 -20.92 -9.74 -29.12
C SER A 3 -20.93 -9.02 -27.77
N ILE A 4 -20.27 -7.86 -27.67
CA ILE A 4 -20.32 -6.97 -26.48
C ILE A 4 -21.78 -6.72 -26.05
N ALA A 5 -22.67 -6.38 -26.99
CA ALA A 5 -24.06 -6.10 -26.68
C ALA A 5 -24.80 -7.31 -26.09
N GLN A 6 -24.52 -8.52 -26.55
CA GLN A 6 -25.14 -9.75 -26.05
C GLN A 6 -24.76 -9.99 -24.58
N ASN A 7 -23.50 -9.79 -24.22
CA ASN A 7 -22.99 -10.13 -22.88
C ASN A 7 -23.10 -8.97 -21.86
N LEU A 8 -23.29 -7.73 -22.32
CA LEU A 8 -23.39 -6.54 -21.48
C LEU A 8 -24.80 -6.33 -20.94
N ASP A 9 -25.29 -7.29 -20.15
CA ASP A 9 -26.53 -7.19 -19.39
C ASP A 9 -26.26 -7.11 -17.88
N ILE A 10 -25.81 -5.93 -17.44
CA ILE A 10 -25.31 -5.71 -16.08
C ILE A 10 -26.36 -5.97 -14.98
N ASP A 11 -27.65 -6.08 -15.35
CA ASP A 11 -28.75 -6.36 -14.41
C ASP A 11 -28.87 -7.85 -14.07
N THR A 12 -28.27 -8.70 -14.88
CA THR A 12 -28.29 -10.16 -14.71
C THR A 12 -26.99 -10.71 -14.13
N TRP A 13 -26.01 -9.84 -13.93
CA TRP A 13 -24.67 -10.22 -13.52
C TRP A 13 -24.64 -10.74 -12.09
N GLN A 14 -23.84 -11.77 -11.89
CA GLN A 14 -23.49 -12.34 -10.59
C GLN A 14 -21.97 -12.34 -10.47
N VAL A 15 -21.46 -12.55 -9.25
CA VAL A 15 -20.02 -12.69 -9.01
C VAL A 15 -19.47 -13.82 -9.87
N GLY A 16 -18.43 -13.51 -10.66
CA GLY A 16 -17.85 -14.46 -11.61
C GLY A 16 -17.28 -13.83 -12.87
N GLY A 17 -16.71 -14.68 -13.73
CA GLY A 17 -16.13 -14.26 -15.01
C GLY A 17 -17.18 -14.15 -16.11
N ILE A 18 -17.15 -13.04 -16.86
CA ILE A 18 -18.03 -12.77 -18.00
C ILE A 18 -17.16 -12.45 -19.21
N LEU A 19 -17.48 -13.10 -20.34
CA LEU A 19 -16.88 -12.79 -21.62
C LEU A 19 -17.48 -11.49 -22.15
N LEU A 20 -16.69 -10.43 -22.32
CA LEU A 20 -17.21 -9.13 -22.77
C LEU A 20 -16.83 -8.77 -24.19
N ASP A 21 -15.75 -9.34 -24.72
CA ASP A 21 -15.22 -9.06 -26.07
C ASP A 21 -14.92 -7.57 -26.33
N ILE A 22 -14.71 -6.79 -25.26
CA ILE A 22 -14.33 -5.38 -25.34
C ILE A 22 -12.97 -5.23 -26.04
N CYS A 23 -12.09 -6.22 -25.91
CA CYS A 23 -10.79 -6.30 -26.58
C CYS A 23 -10.88 -6.17 -28.11
N HIS A 24 -12.00 -6.54 -28.74
CA HIS A 24 -12.19 -6.35 -30.19
C HIS A 24 -12.41 -4.90 -30.59
N VAL A 25 -12.74 -4.04 -29.62
CA VAL A 25 -12.88 -2.60 -29.84
C VAL A 25 -11.71 -1.89 -29.17
N GLU A 26 -11.54 -2.01 -27.85
CA GLU A 26 -10.40 -1.47 -27.10
C GLU A 26 -9.36 -2.59 -26.85
N SER A 27 -8.39 -2.71 -27.75
CA SER A 27 -7.42 -3.83 -27.84
C SER A 27 -6.54 -4.05 -26.61
N ASP A 28 -6.42 -3.06 -25.75
CA ASP A 28 -5.63 -3.10 -24.51
C ASP A 28 -6.47 -3.48 -23.27
N PHE A 29 -7.74 -3.85 -23.45
CA PHE A 29 -8.58 -4.44 -22.41
C PHE A 29 -8.64 -5.97 -22.53
N PRO A 30 -8.88 -6.67 -21.41
CA PRO A 30 -9.04 -8.11 -21.42
C PRO A 30 -10.34 -8.52 -22.12
N GLU A 31 -10.34 -9.73 -22.67
CA GLU A 31 -11.52 -10.38 -23.26
C GLU A 31 -12.58 -10.73 -22.19
N TRP A 32 -12.10 -11.04 -20.97
CA TRP A 32 -12.91 -11.43 -19.82
C TRP A 32 -12.91 -10.36 -18.74
N PHE A 33 -14.05 -10.18 -18.07
CA PHE A 33 -14.20 -9.33 -16.90
C PHE A 33 -14.71 -10.14 -15.72
N TYR A 34 -14.05 -9.98 -14.57
CA TYR A 34 -14.46 -10.64 -13.34
C TYR A 34 -15.30 -9.69 -12.48
N VAL A 35 -16.59 -9.99 -12.35
CA VAL A 35 -17.53 -9.25 -11.52
C VAL A 35 -17.29 -9.62 -10.06
N ARG A 36 -17.02 -8.61 -9.22
CA ARG A 36 -16.91 -8.74 -7.76
C ARG A 36 -18.13 -8.16 -7.07
N ASP A 37 -18.32 -8.44 -5.78
CA ASP A 37 -19.41 -7.86 -4.98
C ASP A 37 -19.40 -6.32 -5.03
N GLU A 38 -18.22 -5.70 -4.92
CA GLU A 38 -18.09 -4.24 -5.00
C GLU A 38 -18.47 -3.70 -6.38
N THR A 39 -18.33 -4.52 -7.42
CA THR A 39 -18.72 -4.14 -8.79
C THR A 39 -20.24 -4.01 -8.89
N LEU A 40 -20.98 -4.93 -8.25
CA LEU A 40 -22.44 -4.89 -8.23
C LEU A 40 -22.95 -3.66 -7.47
N ASP A 41 -22.30 -3.31 -6.35
CA ASP A 41 -22.62 -2.10 -5.58
C ASP A 41 -22.34 -0.83 -6.40
N ILE A 42 -21.18 -0.77 -7.07
CA ILE A 42 -20.83 0.35 -7.95
C ILE A 42 -21.81 0.47 -9.11
N ILE A 43 -22.25 -0.64 -9.73
CA ILE A 43 -23.27 -0.65 -10.77
C ILE A 43 -24.57 -0.02 -10.26
N LYS A 44 -25.01 -0.39 -9.05
CA LYS A 44 -26.22 0.17 -8.44
C LYS A 44 -26.10 1.68 -8.24
N VAL A 45 -24.99 2.14 -7.63
CA VAL A 45 -24.70 3.57 -7.45
C VAL A 45 -24.69 4.30 -8.80
N PHE A 46 -23.98 3.75 -9.78
CA PHE A 46 -23.89 4.32 -11.12
C PHE A 46 -25.27 4.50 -11.76
N LYS A 47 -26.13 3.47 -11.72
CA LYS A 47 -27.49 3.55 -12.27
C LYS A 47 -28.33 4.62 -11.58
N ASP A 48 -28.24 4.72 -10.27
CA ASP A 48 -29.01 5.70 -9.50
C ASP A 48 -28.55 7.14 -9.80
N LYS A 49 -27.24 7.38 -9.88
CA LYS A 49 -26.69 8.70 -10.25
C LYS A 49 -26.97 9.06 -11.70
N MET A 50 -26.93 8.09 -12.61
CA MET A 50 -27.29 8.29 -14.02
C MET A 50 -28.78 8.63 -14.20
N LYS A 51 -29.68 7.98 -13.44
CA LYS A 51 -31.12 8.34 -13.44
C LYS A 51 -31.38 9.75 -12.91
N ALA A 52 -30.53 10.21 -11.99
CA ALA A 52 -30.59 11.56 -11.43
C ALA A 52 -29.89 12.62 -12.28
N ASP A 53 -29.40 12.25 -13.47
CA ASP A 53 -28.68 13.14 -14.40
C ASP A 53 -27.45 13.84 -13.78
N LEU A 54 -26.73 13.11 -12.92
CA LEU A 54 -25.55 13.62 -12.22
C LEU A 54 -24.25 13.22 -12.91
N HIS A 55 -23.25 14.09 -12.82
CA HIS A 55 -21.87 13.74 -13.17
C HIS A 55 -21.30 12.71 -12.19
N ILE A 56 -20.63 11.69 -12.73
CA ILE A 56 -20.09 10.57 -11.96
C ILE A 56 -18.57 10.57 -12.13
N VAL A 57 -17.86 10.57 -11.00
CA VAL A 57 -16.40 10.52 -10.97
C VAL A 57 -15.97 9.29 -10.17
N PHE A 58 -15.22 8.39 -10.82
CA PHE A 58 -14.60 7.26 -10.14
C PHE A 58 -13.26 7.68 -9.56
N VAL A 59 -13.22 7.85 -8.25
CA VAL A 59 -11.99 8.07 -7.49
C VAL A 59 -11.58 6.76 -6.84
N GLY A 60 -10.30 6.45 -6.88
CA GLY A 60 -9.79 5.25 -6.23
C GLY A 60 -8.32 5.10 -6.51
N THR A 61 -7.69 4.21 -5.75
CA THR A 61 -6.29 3.88 -6.01
C THR A 61 -6.16 3.46 -7.46
N PRO A 62 -5.04 3.83 -8.07
CA PRO A 62 -4.50 3.12 -9.20
C PRO A 62 -5.09 1.73 -9.44
N GLY A 63 -5.81 1.59 -10.56
CA GLY A 63 -6.30 0.41 -11.28
C GLY A 63 -6.73 -0.86 -10.57
N VAL A 64 -7.37 -0.62 -9.44
CA VAL A 64 -8.56 -1.33 -8.94
C VAL A 64 -9.71 -1.53 -9.95
N GLY A 65 -9.52 -1.27 -11.25
CA GLY A 65 -10.50 -1.46 -12.32
C GLY A 65 -11.23 -0.20 -12.77
N LYS A 66 -10.86 1.00 -12.31
CA LYS A 66 -11.56 2.26 -12.68
C LYS A 66 -11.72 2.44 -14.19
N SER A 67 -10.64 2.25 -14.94
CA SER A 67 -10.64 2.36 -16.40
C SER A 67 -11.58 1.35 -17.05
N MET A 68 -11.57 0.13 -16.55
CA MET A 68 -12.49 -0.92 -16.99
C MET A 68 -13.93 -0.51 -16.74
N LEU A 69 -14.24 0.04 -15.56
CA LEU A 69 -15.59 0.51 -15.23
C LEU A 69 -16.03 1.67 -16.13
N VAL A 70 -15.16 2.66 -16.39
CA VAL A 70 -15.48 3.77 -17.30
C VAL A 70 -15.78 3.26 -18.70
N VAL A 71 -14.94 2.39 -19.26
CA VAL A 71 -15.14 1.82 -20.59
C VAL A 71 -16.40 0.96 -20.61
N LEU A 72 -16.59 0.12 -19.61
CA LEU A 72 -17.76 -0.74 -19.47
C LEU A 72 -19.07 0.09 -19.44
N PHE A 73 -19.11 1.13 -18.62
CA PHE A 73 -20.29 2.00 -18.50
C PHE A 73 -20.53 2.82 -19.77
N ALA A 74 -19.47 3.23 -20.48
CA ALA A 74 -19.60 3.85 -21.80
C ALA A 74 -20.31 2.93 -22.80
N PHE A 75 -19.89 1.65 -22.90
CA PHE A 75 -20.55 0.67 -23.75
C PHE A 75 -21.99 0.37 -23.29
N TYR A 76 -22.24 0.31 -21.98
CA TYR A 76 -23.58 0.06 -21.45
C TYR A 76 -24.55 1.18 -21.81
N MET A 77 -24.12 2.44 -21.63
CA MET A 77 -24.91 3.60 -22.02
C MET A 77 -25.21 3.60 -23.53
N ALA A 78 -24.22 3.29 -24.36
CA ALA A 78 -24.40 3.26 -25.81
C ALA A 78 -25.27 2.10 -26.31
N LEU A 79 -25.06 0.89 -25.79
CA LEU A 79 -25.66 -0.34 -26.34
C LEU A 79 -27.03 -0.66 -25.72
N ARG A 80 -27.19 -0.42 -24.40
CA ARG A 80 -28.41 -0.76 -23.66
C ARG A 80 -29.30 0.45 -23.44
N GLN A 81 -28.73 1.58 -23.03
CA GLN A 81 -29.51 2.81 -22.79
C GLN A 81 -29.73 3.64 -24.07
N LYS A 82 -29.11 3.23 -25.20
CA LYS A 82 -29.22 3.91 -26.51
C LYS A 82 -28.81 5.39 -26.49
N LYS A 83 -27.98 5.78 -25.52
CA LYS A 83 -27.42 7.13 -25.46
C LYS A 83 -26.28 7.27 -26.46
N ARG A 84 -26.07 8.47 -26.98
CA ARG A 84 -24.85 8.81 -27.72
C ARG A 84 -23.72 9.01 -26.72
N VAL A 85 -22.60 8.32 -26.90
CA VAL A 85 -21.45 8.37 -25.97
C VAL A 85 -20.18 8.78 -26.70
N ILE A 86 -19.39 9.65 -26.09
CA ILE A 86 -17.99 9.90 -26.43
C ILE A 86 -17.13 9.34 -25.30
N LEU A 87 -16.32 8.34 -25.60
CA LEU A 87 -15.27 7.85 -24.72
C LEU A 87 -13.95 8.51 -25.13
N PHE A 88 -13.48 9.43 -24.30
CA PHE A 88 -12.18 10.09 -24.47
C PHE A 88 -11.19 9.53 -23.46
N ARG A 89 -10.08 9.00 -23.96
CA ARG A 89 -9.24 8.11 -23.18
C ARG A 89 -7.76 8.38 -23.41
N LYS A 90 -7.00 8.57 -22.32
CA LYS A 90 -5.53 8.59 -22.37
C LYS A 90 -4.98 7.16 -22.45
N LYS A 91 -4.43 6.79 -23.59
CA LYS A 91 -3.73 5.52 -23.79
C LYS A 91 -2.26 5.65 -23.39
N LYS A 92 -1.73 4.61 -22.77
CA LYS A 92 -0.33 4.61 -22.30
C LYS A 92 0.60 4.56 -23.51
N GLY A 93 1.43 5.59 -23.69
CA GLY A 93 2.40 5.68 -24.80
C GLY A 93 1.82 6.12 -26.14
N GLU A 94 0.50 6.25 -26.28
CA GLU A 94 -0.17 6.53 -27.56
C GLU A 94 -0.96 7.87 -27.57
N GLY A 95 -0.92 8.64 -26.48
CA GLY A 95 -1.64 9.92 -26.39
C GLY A 95 -3.12 9.74 -26.02
N PHE A 96 -4.00 10.64 -26.46
CA PHE A 96 -5.43 10.48 -26.25
C PHE A 96 -6.08 9.86 -27.48
N SER A 97 -7.09 9.04 -27.22
CA SER A 97 -7.97 8.48 -28.22
C SER A 97 -9.41 8.88 -27.91
N MET A 98 -10.21 9.05 -28.95
CA MET A 98 -11.62 9.36 -28.85
C MET A 98 -12.41 8.31 -29.63
N LEU A 99 -13.36 7.67 -28.95
CA LEU A 99 -14.29 6.71 -29.53
C LEU A 99 -15.70 7.26 -29.41
N CYS A 100 -16.36 7.46 -30.55
CA CYS A 100 -17.76 7.85 -30.61
C CYS A 100 -18.63 6.60 -30.81
N LEU A 101 -19.64 6.45 -29.95
CA LEU A 101 -20.61 5.37 -29.97
C LEU A 101 -22.02 5.96 -30.10
N ASP A 102 -22.55 6.01 -31.33
CA ASP A 102 -23.95 6.32 -31.63
C ASP A 102 -24.60 5.10 -32.31
N THR A 103 -25.22 4.25 -31.50
CA THR A 103 -25.76 2.97 -31.98
C THR A 103 -27.12 3.12 -32.65
N GLU A 104 -27.87 4.18 -32.33
CA GLU A 104 -29.15 4.48 -32.96
C GLU A 104 -28.98 4.96 -34.39
N LYS A 105 -28.05 5.90 -34.61
CA LYS A 105 -27.74 6.41 -35.95
C LYS A 105 -26.74 5.54 -36.70
N LYS A 106 -26.29 4.43 -36.10
CA LYS A 106 -25.24 3.52 -36.61
C LYS A 106 -23.95 4.27 -36.97
N ASN A 107 -23.64 5.32 -36.21
CA ASN A 107 -22.48 6.17 -36.42
C ASN A 107 -21.45 5.92 -35.33
N CYS A 108 -20.56 4.96 -35.56
CA CYS A 108 -19.48 4.61 -34.63
C CYS A 108 -18.14 4.84 -35.32
N TRP A 109 -17.27 5.65 -34.72
CA TRP A 109 -15.96 5.99 -35.28
C TRP A 109 -14.93 6.20 -34.18
N ARG A 110 -13.66 6.10 -34.54
CA ARG A 110 -12.52 6.27 -33.64
C ARG A 110 -11.50 7.25 -34.22
N MET A 111 -10.96 8.08 -33.35
CA MET A 111 -9.80 8.91 -33.57
C MET A 111 -8.70 8.46 -32.61
N ASN A 112 -7.55 8.02 -33.14
CA ASN A 112 -6.49 7.41 -32.33
C ASN A 112 -5.57 8.44 -31.66
N ASN A 113 -5.41 9.62 -32.26
CA ASN A 113 -4.55 10.72 -31.81
C ASN A 113 -5.39 11.97 -31.58
N ALA A 114 -6.38 11.87 -30.71
CA ALA A 114 -7.24 13.00 -30.37
C ALA A 114 -6.48 13.99 -29.47
N GLU A 115 -6.83 15.26 -29.59
CA GLU A 115 -6.49 16.33 -28.66
C GLU A 115 -7.72 16.73 -27.85
N ILE A 116 -7.51 17.50 -26.78
CA ILE A 116 -8.64 17.96 -25.95
C ILE A 116 -9.56 18.87 -26.78
N ASP A 117 -8.98 19.69 -27.67
CA ASP A 117 -9.72 20.61 -28.53
C ASP A 117 -10.63 19.88 -29.53
N ASP A 118 -10.37 18.60 -29.81
CA ASP A 118 -11.25 17.77 -30.65
C ASP A 118 -12.57 17.39 -29.96
N LEU A 119 -12.71 17.64 -28.65
CA LEU A 119 -13.96 17.38 -27.92
C LEU A 119 -15.04 18.41 -28.23
N ASP A 120 -14.67 19.68 -28.39
CA ASP A 120 -15.61 20.82 -28.49
C ASP A 120 -16.63 20.68 -29.63
N PRO A 121 -16.27 20.23 -30.84
CA PRO A 121 -17.23 20.05 -31.94
C PRO A 121 -18.24 18.93 -31.69
N HIS A 122 -18.04 18.08 -30.68
CA HIS A 122 -18.81 16.86 -30.47
C HIS A 122 -19.63 16.85 -29.18
N LEU A 123 -19.39 17.83 -28.30
CA LEU A 123 -20.18 18.11 -27.10
C LEU A 123 -21.46 18.88 -27.46
N HIS A 124 -22.37 18.21 -28.17
CA HIS A 124 -23.72 18.72 -28.39
C HIS A 124 -24.66 18.29 -27.26
N GLN A 125 -25.79 19.00 -27.15
CA GLN A 125 -26.87 18.65 -26.24
C GLN A 125 -27.32 17.19 -26.47
N GLY A 126 -27.16 16.33 -25.45
CA GLY A 126 -27.55 14.91 -25.48
C GLY A 126 -26.43 13.89 -25.70
N THR A 127 -25.16 14.29 -25.73
CA THR A 127 -24.01 13.36 -25.76
C THR A 127 -23.45 13.14 -24.35
N GLU A 128 -23.28 11.88 -23.95
CA GLU A 128 -22.61 11.49 -22.71
C GLU A 128 -21.08 11.44 -22.90
N LEU A 129 -20.33 12.11 -22.03
CA LEU A 129 -18.87 12.12 -22.06
C LEU A 129 -18.29 11.19 -20.98
N CYS A 130 -17.49 10.21 -21.40
CA CYS A 130 -16.75 9.30 -20.53
C CYS A 130 -15.24 9.57 -20.64
N LEU A 131 -14.59 9.84 -19.50
CA LEU A 131 -13.16 10.16 -19.45
C LEU A 131 -12.38 9.02 -18.79
N ASP A 132 -11.45 8.40 -19.51
CA ASP A 132 -10.58 7.31 -19.02
C ASP A 132 -9.08 7.62 -19.16
N GLY A 133 -8.24 6.94 -18.38
CA GLY A 133 -6.78 7.11 -18.41
C GLY A 133 -6.30 8.26 -17.52
N LEU A 134 -7.21 8.79 -16.71
CA LEU A 134 -6.92 9.70 -15.61
C LEU A 134 -6.58 8.88 -14.33
N ARG A 135 -5.54 8.04 -14.46
CA ARG A 135 -4.74 7.26 -13.46
C ARG A 135 -5.12 5.80 -13.05
N LEU A 136 -4.25 4.88 -13.54
CA LEU A 136 -4.10 3.40 -13.60
C LEU A 136 -3.51 2.64 -12.38
N ASP A 137 -3.54 1.29 -12.36
CA ASP A 137 -3.06 0.32 -11.30
C ASP A 137 -1.55 0.21 -11.14
N LEU A 138 -1.07 0.27 -9.90
CA LEU A 138 0.34 0.20 -9.59
C LEU A 138 1.00 -1.14 -9.88
N ASN A 139 0.35 -2.26 -9.55
CA ASN A 139 0.97 -3.57 -9.73
C ASN A 139 0.93 -4.01 -11.20
N ALA A 140 -0.17 -3.72 -11.90
CA ALA A 140 -0.27 -3.94 -13.34
C ALA A 140 0.68 -3.02 -14.12
N ILE A 141 0.91 -1.79 -13.65
CA ILE A 141 1.90 -0.92 -14.25
C ILE A 141 3.32 -1.40 -14.01
N GLY A 142 3.65 -1.89 -12.81
CA GLY A 142 4.97 -2.47 -12.56
C GLY A 142 5.27 -3.64 -13.50
N ALA A 143 4.32 -4.57 -13.66
CA ALA A 143 4.45 -5.68 -14.59
C ALA A 143 4.56 -5.21 -16.06
N HIS A 144 3.75 -4.23 -16.46
CA HIS A 144 3.80 -3.67 -17.82
C HIS A 144 5.11 -2.91 -18.09
N LEU A 145 5.66 -2.21 -17.10
CA LEU A 145 6.95 -1.50 -17.21
C LEU A 145 8.15 -2.42 -17.01
N GLN A 146 7.91 -3.73 -16.92
CA GLN A 146 8.95 -4.75 -16.71
C GLN A 146 9.80 -4.49 -15.46
N TRP A 147 9.23 -3.83 -14.45
CA TRP A 147 9.89 -3.68 -13.17
C TRP A 147 10.02 -5.04 -12.50
N SER A 148 11.18 -5.26 -11.89
CA SER A 148 11.35 -6.37 -10.97
C SER A 148 10.41 -6.25 -9.78
N LYS A 149 10.21 -7.38 -9.07
CA LYS A 149 9.47 -7.38 -7.79
C LYS A 149 10.13 -6.45 -6.77
N HIS A 150 11.45 -6.29 -6.83
CA HIS A 150 12.20 -5.39 -5.95
C HIS A 150 11.86 -3.93 -6.27
N GLU A 151 12.00 -3.50 -7.53
CA GLU A 151 11.68 -2.14 -7.97
C GLU A 151 10.21 -1.77 -7.71
N THR A 152 9.29 -2.72 -7.89
CA THR A 152 7.87 -2.49 -7.58
C THR A 152 7.67 -2.21 -6.08
N LYS A 153 8.31 -3.00 -5.21
CA LYS A 153 8.25 -2.79 -3.75
C LYS A 153 8.89 -1.47 -3.34
N GLU A 154 10.03 -1.14 -3.92
CA GLU A 154 10.75 0.10 -3.64
C GLU A 154 9.90 1.32 -4.04
N LYS A 155 9.35 1.34 -5.25
CA LYS A 155 8.47 2.44 -5.67
C LYS A 155 7.20 2.51 -4.82
N TYR A 156 6.67 1.37 -4.36
CA TYR A 156 5.53 1.34 -3.44
C TYR A 156 5.89 1.93 -2.07
N PHE A 157 7.09 1.64 -1.55
CA PHE A 157 7.60 2.20 -0.30
C PHE A 157 7.57 3.73 -0.27
N TYR A 158 7.94 4.38 -1.38
CA TYR A 158 7.89 5.84 -1.50
C TYR A 158 6.49 6.37 -1.84
N SER A 159 5.80 5.75 -2.78
CA SER A 159 4.52 6.28 -3.29
C SER A 159 3.32 5.95 -2.41
N GLY A 160 3.39 4.92 -1.58
CA GLY A 160 2.30 4.47 -0.73
C GLY A 160 1.02 4.05 -1.45
N GLY A 161 1.04 3.82 -2.76
CA GLY A 161 -0.22 3.65 -3.49
C GLY A 161 -0.58 4.81 -4.43
N ASN A 162 0.17 5.91 -4.42
CA ASN A 162 -0.02 7.03 -5.32
C ASN A 162 0.62 6.78 -6.70
N LEU A 163 -0.17 6.78 -7.77
CA LEU A 163 0.39 6.57 -9.12
C LEU A 163 1.30 7.67 -9.62
N ARG A 164 1.06 8.94 -9.22
CA ARG A 164 2.00 10.03 -9.56
C ARG A 164 3.39 9.62 -9.16
N ASP A 165 3.48 9.26 -7.89
CA ASP A 165 4.74 9.10 -7.23
C ASP A 165 5.35 7.75 -7.64
N LEU A 166 4.54 6.71 -7.83
CA LEU A 166 5.05 5.43 -8.33
C LEU A 166 5.71 5.56 -9.71
N LEU A 167 5.13 6.36 -10.62
CA LEU A 167 5.68 6.58 -11.97
C LEU A 167 6.78 7.62 -12.03
N SER A 168 6.93 8.44 -10.99
CA SER A 168 7.99 9.44 -10.90
C SER A 168 9.33 8.80 -10.56
N ASP A 169 10.40 9.57 -10.78
CA ASP A 169 11.71 9.24 -10.25
C ASP A 169 11.65 9.26 -8.72
N THR A 170 12.26 8.26 -8.09
CA THR A 170 12.26 8.07 -6.63
C THR A 170 12.78 9.31 -5.92
N ILE A 171 13.83 9.95 -6.45
CA ILE A 171 14.43 11.15 -5.86
C ILE A 171 13.42 12.30 -5.80
N VAL A 172 12.67 12.51 -6.89
CA VAL A 172 11.64 13.57 -6.97
C VAL A 172 10.51 13.33 -5.96
N VAL A 173 10.12 12.07 -5.77
CA VAL A 173 9.10 11.69 -4.78
C VAL A 173 9.60 11.95 -3.37
N MET A 174 10.83 11.53 -3.07
CA MET A 174 11.46 11.76 -1.76
C MET A 174 11.50 13.24 -1.44
N ASP A 175 12.04 14.07 -2.35
CA ASP A 175 12.12 15.52 -2.15
C ASP A 175 10.74 16.13 -1.91
N SER A 176 9.72 15.69 -2.65
CA SER A 176 8.35 16.18 -2.44
C SER A 176 7.76 15.75 -1.10
N ILE A 177 8.06 14.54 -0.63
CA ILE A 177 7.61 14.06 0.68
C ILE A 177 8.33 14.82 1.79
N ASP A 178 9.65 14.99 1.68
CA ASP A 178 10.46 15.68 2.68
C ASP A 178 10.05 17.15 2.80
N GLN A 179 9.73 17.83 1.68
CA GLN A 179 9.17 19.18 1.70
C GLN A 179 7.80 19.22 2.40
N ALA A 180 6.90 18.26 2.12
CA ALA A 180 5.59 18.22 2.75
C ALA A 180 5.70 17.93 4.26
N VAL A 181 6.57 17.01 4.65
CA VAL A 181 6.84 16.68 6.07
C VAL A 181 7.51 17.84 6.79
N GLY A 182 8.40 18.59 6.12
CA GLY A 182 9.02 19.79 6.69
C GLY A 182 8.04 20.91 7.07
N LEU A 183 6.78 20.83 6.58
CA LEU A 183 5.70 21.76 6.93
C LEU A 183 4.76 21.23 8.02
N VAL A 184 5.04 20.03 8.56
CA VAL A 184 4.27 19.37 9.62
C VAL A 184 4.88 19.69 10.98
N ASP A 185 4.08 20.30 11.85
CA ASP A 185 4.32 20.43 13.28
C ASP A 185 3.40 19.47 14.06
N LEU A 186 3.53 19.39 15.39
CA LEU A 186 2.72 18.50 16.22
C LEU A 186 1.19 18.70 16.05
N PRO A 187 0.65 19.94 16.11
CA PRO A 187 -0.78 20.18 15.84
C PRO A 187 -1.23 19.72 14.46
N VAL A 188 -0.40 19.94 13.43
CA VAL A 188 -0.69 19.50 12.07
C VAL A 188 -0.64 17.98 11.94
N ALA A 189 0.26 17.31 12.67
CA ALA A 189 0.35 15.85 12.66
C ALA A 189 -0.92 15.19 13.23
N GLU A 190 -1.54 15.77 14.25
CA GLU A 190 -2.84 15.29 14.77
C GLU A 190 -3.93 15.38 13.69
N LEU A 191 -3.90 16.43 12.86
CA LEU A 191 -4.88 16.61 11.77
C LEU A 191 -4.70 15.62 10.62
N LEU A 192 -3.50 15.04 10.42
CA LEU A 192 -3.26 13.97 9.44
C LEU A 192 -4.14 12.75 9.70
N ASN A 193 -4.51 12.55 10.96
CA ASN A 193 -5.35 11.47 11.39
C ASN A 193 -6.85 11.75 11.27
N THR A 194 -7.23 12.94 10.86
CA THR A 194 -8.64 13.32 10.71
C THR A 194 -9.04 13.43 9.24
N GLN A 195 -10.34 13.45 8.99
CA GLN A 195 -10.93 13.80 7.69
C GLN A 195 -10.79 15.30 7.34
N TYR A 196 -10.29 16.12 8.28
CA TYR A 196 -10.17 17.56 8.10
C TYR A 196 -8.85 17.91 7.39
N ALA A 197 -8.94 18.83 6.42
CA ALA A 197 -7.79 19.33 5.69
C ALA A 197 -7.12 20.47 6.47
N VAL A 198 -5.79 20.44 6.54
CA VAL A 198 -4.99 21.66 6.68
C VAL A 198 -4.90 22.21 5.26
N GLY A 199 -5.34 23.44 5.02
CA GLY A 199 -5.58 23.98 3.67
C GLY A 199 -4.44 23.80 2.66
N SER A 200 -4.79 23.93 1.36
CA SER A 200 -3.93 23.66 0.18
C SER A 200 -2.54 24.30 0.19
N VAL A 201 -2.32 25.35 0.99
CA VAL A 201 -1.05 26.09 1.09
C VAL A 201 0.11 25.20 1.60
N ARG A 202 -0.17 24.18 2.43
CA ARG A 202 0.88 23.30 2.98
C ARG A 202 1.09 21.99 2.21
N GLN A 203 0.26 21.68 1.20
CA GLN A 203 0.32 20.44 0.39
C GLN A 203 0.35 19.11 1.19
N ILE A 204 -0.10 19.12 2.45
CA ILE A 204 -0.08 17.95 3.35
C ILE A 204 -1.08 16.86 2.88
N ASP A 205 -2.06 17.24 2.05
CA ASP A 205 -2.94 16.30 1.34
C ASP A 205 -2.16 15.30 0.48
N ARG A 206 -0.95 15.65 0.01
CA ARG A 206 -0.08 14.73 -0.74
C ARG A 206 0.34 13.50 0.05
N LEU A 207 0.38 13.59 1.39
CA LEU A 207 0.78 12.46 2.25
C LEU A 207 -0.38 11.47 2.47
N ARG A 208 -1.64 11.90 2.25
CA ARG A 208 -2.83 11.15 2.66
C ARG A 208 -3.51 10.44 1.48
N MET A 209 -3.92 9.21 1.72
CA MET A 209 -4.89 8.47 0.94
C MET A 209 -6.23 8.39 1.68
N THR A 210 -7.31 8.23 0.92
CA THR A 210 -8.68 8.17 1.46
C THR A 210 -9.32 6.83 1.09
N GLY A 211 -9.94 6.16 2.06
CA GLY A 211 -10.61 4.87 1.90
C GLY A 211 -11.96 4.79 2.63
N ILE A 212 -12.67 3.68 2.45
CA ILE A 212 -13.97 3.38 3.09
C ILE A 212 -13.82 2.08 3.90
N ARG A 213 -14.63 1.89 4.94
CA ARG A 213 -14.54 0.73 5.86
C ARG A 213 -14.88 -0.58 5.13
N ALA A 214 -14.12 -1.65 5.40
CA ALA A 214 -14.30 -2.94 4.73
C ALA A 214 -15.50 -3.77 5.24
N ASN A 215 -15.93 -3.57 6.49
CA ASN A 215 -16.80 -4.51 7.22
C ASN A 215 -18.29 -4.10 7.32
N LYS A 216 -18.78 -3.22 6.46
CA LYS A 216 -20.22 -2.96 6.37
C LYS A 216 -20.73 -3.50 5.05
N GLN A 217 -21.90 -4.13 5.05
CA GLN A 217 -22.71 -4.25 3.83
C GLN A 217 -22.77 -2.86 3.23
N SER A 218 -22.06 -2.68 2.13
CA SER A 218 -21.73 -1.40 1.53
C SER A 218 -23.03 -0.67 1.18
N ALA A 219 -23.49 0.20 2.08
CA ALA A 219 -24.55 1.11 1.73
C ALA A 219 -23.97 2.06 0.67
N SER A 220 -24.63 2.15 -0.48
CA SER A 220 -24.27 3.01 -1.62
C SER A 220 -23.84 4.43 -1.20
N ASP A 221 -24.41 4.93 -0.11
CA ASP A 221 -24.20 6.28 0.41
C ASP A 221 -22.78 6.49 0.98
N GLU A 222 -22.09 5.44 1.41
CA GLU A 222 -20.73 5.52 1.98
C GLU A 222 -19.69 5.97 0.95
N TYR A 223 -19.90 5.66 -0.33
CA TYR A 223 -19.07 6.14 -1.45
C TYR A 223 -19.24 7.64 -1.73
N THR A 224 -20.33 8.24 -1.25
CA THR A 224 -20.69 9.63 -1.58
C THR A 224 -20.62 10.59 -0.39
N THR A 225 -20.51 10.06 0.84
CA THR A 225 -20.53 10.89 2.05
C THR A 225 -19.14 10.99 2.67
N SER A 226 -18.56 12.20 2.69
CA SER A 226 -17.21 12.43 3.22
C SER A 226 -17.01 12.00 4.68
N ARG A 227 -18.07 12.04 5.51
CA ARG A 227 -18.04 11.54 6.90
C ARG A 227 -17.79 10.03 7.02
N SER A 228 -17.97 9.30 5.92
CA SER A 228 -17.75 7.85 5.85
C SER A 228 -16.33 7.49 5.43
N TRP A 229 -15.51 8.51 5.09
CA TRP A 229 -14.17 8.33 4.58
C TRP A 229 -13.13 8.30 5.71
N CYS A 230 -12.10 7.49 5.54
CA CYS A 230 -10.95 7.41 6.43
C CYS A 230 -9.70 7.90 5.69
N CYS A 231 -9.01 8.90 6.26
CA CYS A 231 -7.73 9.35 5.77
C CYS A 231 -6.59 8.60 6.46
N VAL A 232 -5.67 8.06 5.67
CA VAL A 232 -4.49 7.31 6.12
C VAL A 232 -3.28 7.71 5.30
N ILE A 233 -2.10 7.63 5.89
CA ILE A 233 -0.83 7.74 5.15
C ILE A 233 -0.35 6.33 4.91
N THR A 234 -0.08 6.00 3.66
CA THR A 234 0.27 4.64 3.22
C THR A 234 1.68 4.57 2.64
N SER A 235 2.32 5.71 2.40
CA SER A 235 3.75 5.78 2.07
C SER A 235 4.55 5.49 3.33
N GLU A 236 5.28 4.38 3.31
CA GLU A 236 6.15 4.01 4.43
C GLU A 236 7.29 5.00 4.58
N TYR A 237 7.84 5.52 3.48
CA TYR A 237 8.84 6.59 3.55
C TYR A 237 8.26 7.82 4.25
N ALA A 238 7.07 8.28 3.87
CA ALA A 238 6.41 9.42 4.53
C ALA A 238 6.18 9.15 6.02
N LEU A 239 5.75 7.95 6.39
CA LEU A 239 5.56 7.57 7.79
C LEU A 239 6.88 7.52 8.57
N ARG A 240 7.97 7.08 7.96
CA ARG A 240 9.31 7.10 8.58
C ARG A 240 9.80 8.53 8.80
N GLN A 241 9.54 9.44 7.86
CA GLN A 241 9.88 10.86 8.01
C GLN A 241 9.01 11.53 9.08
N LEU A 242 7.70 11.28 9.07
CA LEU A 242 6.77 11.77 10.10
C LEU A 242 7.13 11.22 11.47
N GLY A 243 7.66 10.00 11.55
CA GLY A 243 8.16 9.40 12.77
C GLY A 243 9.02 10.37 13.53
N LYS A 244 9.94 11.08 12.86
CA LYS A 244 10.86 12.06 13.46
C LYS A 244 10.17 13.21 14.21
N ILE A 245 8.86 13.39 14.03
CA ILE A 245 8.04 14.47 14.59
C ILE A 245 7.01 13.90 15.56
N VAL A 246 6.38 12.77 15.21
CA VAL A 246 5.24 12.20 15.95
C VAL A 246 5.66 11.22 17.04
N LYS A 247 4.81 11.10 18.05
CA LYS A 247 4.97 10.10 19.13
C LYS A 247 4.45 8.74 18.68
N ALA A 248 4.90 7.70 19.38
CA ALA A 248 4.51 6.31 19.12
C ALA A 248 2.98 6.08 19.05
N SER A 249 2.19 6.81 19.85
CA SER A 249 0.71 6.73 19.84
C SER A 249 0.06 7.05 18.49
N TYR A 250 0.72 7.81 17.62
CA TYR A 250 0.25 8.06 16.27
C TYR A 250 0.10 6.76 15.46
N TYR A 251 1.03 5.82 15.66
CA TYR A 251 1.05 4.55 14.94
C TYR A 251 0.06 3.53 15.51
N GLU A 252 -0.30 3.62 16.80
CA GLU A 252 -1.39 2.84 17.39
C GLU A 252 -2.75 3.24 16.76
N GLU A 253 -2.96 4.54 16.53
CA GLU A 253 -4.13 5.03 15.80
C GLU A 253 -4.11 4.56 14.33
N LEU A 254 -2.96 4.65 13.67
CA LEU A 254 -2.80 4.18 12.29
C LEU A 254 -3.08 2.67 12.16
N TRP A 255 -2.60 1.86 13.11
CA TRP A 255 -2.93 0.44 13.17
C TRP A 255 -4.44 0.21 13.29
N SER A 256 -5.12 0.96 14.16
CA SER A 256 -6.56 0.87 14.35
C SER A 256 -7.33 1.20 13.07
N LYS A 257 -6.86 2.17 12.28
CA LYS A 257 -7.39 2.46 10.95
C LYS A 257 -7.10 1.34 9.95
N GLY A 258 -5.89 0.77 9.97
CA GLY A 258 -5.55 -0.41 9.19
C GLY A 258 -6.50 -1.58 9.45
N ARG A 259 -6.81 -1.89 10.73
CA ARG A 259 -7.83 -2.88 11.11
C ARG A 259 -9.21 -2.54 10.53
N MET A 260 -9.63 -1.29 10.64
CA MET A 260 -10.92 -0.83 10.14
C MET A 260 -11.04 -0.93 8.61
N LEU A 261 -9.95 -0.71 7.89
CA LEU A 261 -9.86 -0.79 6.44
C LEU A 261 -9.60 -2.21 5.91
N GLY A 262 -9.29 -3.18 6.79
CA GLY A 262 -8.82 -4.50 6.38
C GLY A 262 -7.45 -4.47 5.68
N ASP A 263 -6.67 -3.39 5.87
CA ASP A 263 -5.38 -3.19 5.21
C ASP A 263 -4.25 -3.76 6.08
N ASN A 264 -3.95 -5.04 5.87
CA ASN A 264 -2.85 -5.72 6.55
C ASN A 264 -1.48 -5.09 6.29
N GLY A 265 -1.28 -4.48 5.11
CA GLY A 265 -0.04 -3.81 4.76
C GLY A 265 0.16 -2.55 5.61
N LEU A 266 -0.88 -1.73 5.70
CA LEU A 266 -0.88 -0.53 6.55
C LEU A 266 -0.67 -0.88 8.04
N MET A 267 -1.28 -1.96 8.51
CA MET A 267 -1.03 -2.45 9.88
C MET A 267 0.43 -2.85 10.08
N GLY A 268 1.03 -3.58 9.13
CA GLY A 268 2.46 -3.92 9.18
C GLY A 268 3.36 -2.68 9.24
N ILE A 269 3.07 -1.68 8.40
CA ILE A 269 3.82 -0.41 8.37
C ILE A 269 3.66 0.35 9.70
N ALA A 270 2.45 0.41 10.26
CA ALA A 270 2.19 1.07 11.53
C ALA A 270 2.99 0.42 12.67
N PHE A 271 2.98 -0.91 12.75
CA PHE A 271 3.72 -1.65 13.78
C PHE A 271 5.23 -1.45 13.68
N GLU A 272 5.78 -1.54 12.47
CA GLU A 272 7.21 -1.32 12.23
C GLU A 272 7.64 0.09 12.68
N ASN A 273 6.89 1.12 12.28
CA ASN A 273 7.22 2.50 12.65
C ASN A 273 6.99 2.81 14.13
N TYR A 274 6.07 2.11 14.81
CA TYR A 274 5.93 2.21 16.26
C TYR A 274 7.22 1.78 16.97
N VAL A 275 7.77 0.60 16.61
CA VAL A 275 8.99 0.06 17.23
C VAL A 275 10.16 1.01 17.02
N HIS A 276 10.37 1.49 15.79
CA HIS A 276 11.44 2.45 15.49
C HIS A 276 11.28 3.77 16.25
N THR A 277 10.05 4.25 16.40
CA THR A 277 9.74 5.49 17.14
C THR A 277 9.98 5.34 18.64
N MET A 278 9.58 4.20 19.22
CA MET A 278 9.85 3.89 20.62
C MET A 278 11.36 3.83 20.90
N ALA A 279 12.12 3.17 20.03
CA ALA A 279 13.58 3.10 20.16
C ALA A 279 14.23 4.48 20.03
N ARG A 280 13.86 5.27 19.02
CA ARG A 280 14.39 6.62 18.81
C ARG A 280 14.13 7.54 20.01
N ASP A 281 12.92 7.48 20.58
CA ASP A 281 12.52 8.32 21.71
C ASP A 281 13.10 7.85 23.05
N GLY A 282 14.00 6.86 23.05
CA GLY A 282 14.61 6.28 24.24
C GLY A 282 13.57 5.65 25.16
N LYS A 283 12.46 5.15 24.61
CA LYS A 283 11.43 4.46 25.38
C LYS A 283 11.83 3.01 25.55
N LYS A 284 11.62 2.52 26.76
CA LYS A 284 11.78 1.11 27.09
C LYS A 284 10.80 0.28 26.24
N ILE A 285 11.33 -0.71 25.55
CA ILE A 285 10.57 -1.70 24.78
C ILE A 285 10.68 -3.03 25.53
N GLU A 286 9.54 -3.52 26.01
CA GLU A 286 9.45 -4.76 26.77
C GLU A 286 8.87 -5.87 25.90
N LEU A 287 9.59 -6.97 25.80
CA LEU A 287 9.29 -8.11 24.95
C LEU A 287 9.15 -9.39 25.79
N GLN A 288 8.36 -10.31 25.26
CA GLN A 288 8.31 -11.70 25.72
C GLN A 288 8.85 -12.57 24.59
N VAL A 289 9.96 -13.24 24.86
CA VAL A 289 10.76 -13.94 23.86
C VAL A 289 10.72 -15.44 24.10
N ARG A 290 10.55 -16.21 23.04
CA ARG A 290 10.72 -17.66 23.04
C ARG A 290 11.76 -18.05 22.00
N VAL A 291 12.44 -19.17 22.22
CA VAL A 291 13.25 -19.79 21.18
C VAL A 291 12.33 -20.23 20.04
N TYR A 292 12.77 -20.03 18.80
CA TYR A 292 12.04 -20.49 17.63
C TYR A 292 12.11 -22.02 17.53
N ASP A 293 10.94 -22.66 17.56
CA ASP A 293 10.85 -24.10 17.44
C ASP A 293 10.92 -24.52 15.97
N ARG A 294 11.94 -25.29 15.62
CA ARG A 294 12.08 -25.94 14.30
C ARG A 294 10.99 -27.02 14.07
N VAL A 295 10.26 -27.40 15.12
CA VAL A 295 9.13 -28.35 15.09
C VAL A 295 7.92 -27.72 15.77
N LYS A 296 6.70 -27.92 15.28
CA LYS A 296 5.49 -27.32 15.88
C LYS A 296 5.24 -27.87 17.29
N VAL A 297 5.47 -27.04 18.31
CA VAL A 297 5.12 -27.29 19.71
C VAL A 297 3.81 -26.58 20.06
N ARG A 298 3.06 -27.07 21.05
CA ARG A 298 1.77 -26.50 21.50
C ARG A 298 1.87 -25.61 22.74
N GLN A 299 3.00 -25.62 23.44
CA GLN A 299 3.22 -24.86 24.66
C GLN A 299 4.60 -24.21 24.59
N HIS A 300 4.64 -22.89 24.77
CA HIS A 300 5.86 -22.10 24.73
C HIS A 300 6.16 -21.53 26.11
N THR A 301 7.44 -21.49 26.45
CA THR A 301 7.93 -20.76 27.63
C THR A 301 8.55 -19.46 27.15
N TYR A 302 8.19 -18.38 27.81
CA TYR A 302 8.65 -17.04 27.48
C TYR A 302 9.64 -16.52 28.52
N VAL A 303 10.62 -15.76 28.05
CA VAL A 303 11.57 -15.02 28.87
C VAL A 303 11.39 -13.54 28.57
N ALA A 304 11.31 -12.73 29.62
CA ALA A 304 11.28 -11.28 29.47
C ALA A 304 12.60 -10.78 28.87
N LEU A 305 12.50 -9.94 27.85
CA LEU A 305 13.61 -9.23 27.24
C LEU A 305 13.24 -7.76 27.17
N GLU A 306 14.19 -6.87 27.42
CA GLU A 306 13.97 -5.45 27.27
C GLU A 306 15.15 -4.77 26.62
N PHE A 307 14.86 -3.68 25.91
CA PHE A 307 15.88 -2.76 25.47
C PHE A 307 15.36 -1.32 25.51
N GLU A 308 16.29 -0.40 25.75
CA GLU A 308 16.07 1.03 25.77
C GLU A 308 17.26 1.64 25.04
N ALA A 309 17.02 2.19 23.85
CA ALA A 309 18.09 2.73 23.04
C ALA A 309 18.44 4.15 23.52
N LYS A 310 19.67 4.34 23.99
CA LYS A 310 20.17 5.69 24.34
C LYS A 310 20.66 6.45 23.12
N SER A 311 20.99 5.70 22.06
CA SER A 311 21.45 6.19 20.77
C SER A 311 20.75 5.40 19.66
N CYS A 312 20.20 6.12 18.69
CA CYS A 312 19.45 5.55 17.58
C CYS A 312 19.92 6.18 16.26
N ARG A 313 20.12 5.36 15.23
CA ARG A 313 20.49 5.79 13.88
C ARG A 313 19.55 5.25 12.81
N SER A 314 19.36 6.05 11.77
CA SER A 314 18.62 5.68 10.56
C SER A 314 19.40 6.15 9.34
N ASP A 315 20.15 5.23 8.74
CA ASP A 315 20.95 5.43 7.53
C ASP A 315 21.08 4.10 6.78
N GLY A 316 21.62 4.12 5.55
CA GLY A 316 21.66 2.94 4.68
C GLY A 316 20.48 2.92 3.70
N MET A 317 20.66 3.58 2.55
CA MET A 317 19.65 3.70 1.50
C MET A 317 19.63 2.50 0.54
N ASN A 318 20.72 1.73 0.51
CA ASN A 318 20.89 0.54 -0.31
C ASN A 318 21.67 -0.54 0.47
N ALA A 319 21.75 -1.75 -0.07
CA ALA A 319 22.41 -2.89 0.57
C ALA A 319 23.90 -2.66 0.86
N ALA A 320 24.63 -1.95 -0.01
CA ALA A 320 26.05 -1.68 0.17
C ALA A 320 26.31 -0.67 1.32
N GLU A 321 25.46 0.34 1.44
CA GLU A 321 25.49 1.25 2.58
C GLU A 321 25.10 0.53 3.88
N CYS A 322 24.08 -0.33 3.85
CA CYS A 322 23.71 -1.15 5.01
C CYS A 322 24.88 -2.03 5.46
N ASP A 323 25.61 -2.67 4.53
CA ASP A 323 26.82 -3.44 4.84
C ASP A 323 27.89 -2.59 5.54
N THR A 324 28.05 -1.34 5.11
CA THR A 324 29.02 -0.41 5.68
C THR A 324 28.61 0.00 7.09
N VAL A 325 27.34 0.34 7.28
CA VAL A 325 26.82 0.74 8.59
C VAL A 325 26.85 -0.42 9.58
N MET A 326 26.43 -1.62 9.19
CA MET A 326 26.49 -2.81 10.05
C MET A 326 27.89 -3.09 10.58
N LYS A 327 28.93 -2.91 9.75
CA LYS A 327 30.33 -3.01 10.18
C LYS A 327 30.69 -1.93 11.18
N GLN A 328 30.22 -0.69 11.00
CA GLN A 328 30.45 0.39 11.96
C GLN A 328 29.74 0.09 13.30
N LEU A 329 28.49 -0.39 13.27
CA LEU A 329 27.71 -0.74 14.46
C LEU A 329 28.39 -1.80 15.32
N SER A 330 29.09 -2.76 14.70
CA SER A 330 29.85 -3.79 15.44
C SER A 330 30.90 -3.23 16.39
N SER A 331 31.35 -2.00 16.14
CA SER A 331 32.35 -1.29 16.95
C SER A 331 31.87 0.04 17.53
N SER A 332 30.61 0.42 17.30
CA SER A 332 30.05 1.69 17.77
C SER A 332 29.32 1.57 19.11
N SER A 333 29.09 2.72 19.74
CA SER A 333 28.24 2.88 20.93
C SER A 333 26.76 3.04 20.59
N ASP A 334 26.35 2.83 19.34
CA ASP A 334 24.94 2.95 18.94
C ASP A 334 24.14 1.76 19.50
N ASP A 335 22.99 2.02 20.12
CA ASP A 335 22.17 0.98 20.76
C ASP A 335 21.10 0.42 19.82
N TYR A 336 20.64 1.23 18.85
CA TYR A 336 19.64 0.84 17.87
C TYR A 336 19.94 1.43 16.49
N TRP A 337 19.71 0.63 15.45
CA TRP A 337 19.81 1.05 14.07
C TRP A 337 18.74 0.41 13.22
N TYR A 338 18.26 1.14 12.21
CA TYR A 338 17.39 0.62 11.17
C TYR A 338 17.73 1.26 9.81
N PRO A 339 17.57 0.54 8.69
CA PRO A 339 17.90 1.08 7.38
C PRO A 339 16.91 2.17 6.99
N SER A 340 17.35 3.19 6.26
CA SER A 340 16.46 4.28 5.79
C SER A 340 15.47 3.84 4.71
N SER A 341 15.73 2.71 4.04
CA SER A 341 14.85 2.09 3.03
C SER A 341 14.69 0.59 3.27
N ARG A 342 13.85 -0.11 2.48
CA ARG A 342 13.70 -1.59 2.51
C ARG A 342 14.86 -2.33 1.80
N SER A 343 16.09 -1.94 2.13
CA SER A 343 17.31 -2.48 1.52
C SER A 343 17.67 -3.90 1.97
N LEU A 344 17.16 -4.32 3.12
CA LEU A 344 17.40 -5.62 3.72
C LEU A 344 16.09 -6.40 3.78
N VAL A 345 16.11 -7.64 3.30
CA VAL A 345 14.89 -8.47 3.21
C VAL A 345 14.57 -9.18 4.53
N THR A 346 15.58 -9.42 5.37
CA THR A 346 15.51 -10.31 6.55
C THR A 346 15.79 -9.58 7.87
N ILE A 347 16.22 -8.32 7.82
CA ILE A 347 16.58 -7.55 9.01
C ILE A 347 16.04 -6.14 8.81
N ASP A 348 15.06 -5.76 9.64
CA ASP A 348 14.50 -4.40 9.63
C ASP A 348 15.19 -3.50 10.65
N SER A 349 15.88 -4.07 11.64
CA SER A 349 16.67 -3.29 12.61
C SER A 349 17.70 -4.14 13.35
N VAL A 350 18.63 -3.46 14.00
CA VAL A 350 19.61 -4.06 14.91
C VAL A 350 19.55 -3.34 16.25
N ALA A 351 19.52 -4.10 17.34
CA ALA A 351 19.46 -3.56 18.69
C ALA A 351 20.44 -4.25 19.64
N LYS A 352 20.98 -3.51 20.61
CA LYS A 352 21.67 -4.08 21.77
C LYS A 352 20.64 -4.41 22.84
N LEU A 353 20.63 -5.67 23.27
CA LEU A 353 19.59 -6.25 24.12
C LEU A 353 20.14 -6.65 25.49
N ASN A 354 19.27 -6.60 26.49
CA ASN A 354 19.50 -7.19 27.80
C ASN A 354 18.60 -8.42 27.97
N MET A 355 19.19 -9.61 28.02
CA MET A 355 18.45 -10.88 28.09
C MET A 355 19.02 -11.78 29.17
N GLY A 356 18.20 -12.18 30.15
CA GLY A 356 18.59 -13.18 31.15
C GLY A 356 19.88 -12.87 31.93
N GLY A 357 20.18 -11.59 32.17
CA GLY A 357 21.42 -11.14 32.82
C GLY A 357 22.64 -11.00 31.90
N GLN A 358 22.53 -11.36 30.61
CA GLN A 358 23.51 -11.02 29.59
C GLN A 358 23.22 -9.62 29.04
N HIS A 359 24.24 -8.77 29.09
CA HIS A 359 24.17 -7.40 28.58
C HIS A 359 24.82 -7.31 27.19
N ASN A 360 24.29 -6.42 26.34
CA ASN A 360 24.83 -6.12 25.01
C ASN A 360 24.81 -7.29 24.01
N VAL A 361 23.83 -8.18 24.11
CA VAL A 361 23.59 -9.18 23.05
C VAL A 361 23.02 -8.46 21.83
N VAL A 362 23.52 -8.75 20.63
CA VAL A 362 23.05 -8.09 19.40
C VAL A 362 21.84 -8.84 18.85
N GLY A 363 20.69 -8.16 18.78
CA GLY A 363 19.51 -8.64 18.09
C GLY A 363 19.47 -8.16 16.65
N LEU A 364 19.40 -9.09 15.70
CA LEU A 364 19.06 -8.85 14.31
C LEU A 364 17.56 -9.05 14.17
N ILE A 365 16.80 -7.95 14.12
CA ILE A 365 15.35 -7.95 14.32
C ILE A 365 14.64 -7.83 12.97
N GLN A 366 13.75 -8.78 12.70
CA GLN A 366 12.72 -8.67 11.68
C GLN A 366 11.41 -8.26 12.35
N ILE A 367 10.83 -7.13 11.96
CA ILE A 367 9.57 -6.64 12.49
C ILE A 367 8.45 -7.04 11.51
N THR A 368 7.44 -7.75 12.00
CA THR A 368 6.39 -8.26 11.12
C THR A 368 5.07 -8.43 11.85
N LYS A 369 3.97 -8.06 11.17
CA LYS A 369 2.61 -8.42 11.59
C LYS A 369 2.24 -9.87 11.24
N SER A 370 2.91 -10.44 10.25
CA SER A 370 2.61 -11.78 9.74
C SER A 370 3.16 -12.84 10.69
N ASP A 371 2.38 -13.91 10.89
CA ASP A 371 2.79 -15.16 11.51
C ASP A 371 3.66 -16.02 10.57
N HIS A 372 3.83 -15.65 9.31
CA HIS A 372 4.70 -16.33 8.36
C HIS A 372 5.71 -15.37 7.75
N HIS A 373 7.00 -15.75 7.76
CA HIS A 373 8.07 -14.93 7.19
C HIS A 373 9.11 -15.76 6.42
N LYS A 374 9.55 -15.25 5.27
CA LYS A 374 10.63 -15.86 4.49
C LYS A 374 11.97 -15.34 4.96
N ILE A 375 12.84 -16.23 5.39
CA ILE A 375 14.18 -15.88 5.88
C ILE A 375 15.24 -16.15 4.81
N ASP A 376 16.18 -15.23 4.65
CA ASP A 376 17.41 -15.46 3.89
C ASP A 376 18.55 -15.81 4.86
N SER A 377 18.76 -17.11 5.09
CA SER A 377 19.79 -17.60 6.01
C SER A 377 21.20 -17.14 5.64
N LYS A 378 21.51 -17.01 4.35
CA LYS A 378 22.84 -16.57 3.91
C LYS A 378 23.07 -15.10 4.26
N ALA A 379 22.06 -14.26 4.06
CA ALA A 379 22.12 -12.88 4.48
C ALA A 379 22.22 -12.77 6.01
N LEU A 380 21.43 -13.56 6.73
CA LEU A 380 21.48 -13.60 8.20
C LEU A 380 22.89 -13.96 8.71
N ASP A 381 23.47 -15.07 8.24
CA ASP A 381 24.81 -15.51 8.65
C ASP A 381 25.88 -14.46 8.35
N LYS A 382 25.79 -13.82 7.18
CA LYS A 382 26.69 -12.72 6.79
C LYS A 382 26.67 -11.58 7.80
N TYR A 383 25.49 -11.10 8.20
CA TYR A 383 25.38 -9.99 9.13
C TYR A 383 25.69 -10.40 10.57
N ALA A 384 25.30 -11.61 10.97
CA ALA A 384 25.62 -12.16 12.27
C ALA A 384 27.13 -12.29 12.49
N GLY A 385 27.88 -12.69 11.44
CA GLY A 385 29.34 -12.78 11.46
C GLY A 385 30.08 -11.45 11.64
N LEU A 386 29.39 -10.31 11.56
CA LEU A 386 29.98 -8.99 11.86
C LEU A 386 30.07 -8.73 13.37
N PHE A 387 29.35 -9.48 14.21
CA PHE A 387 29.26 -9.26 15.65
C PHE A 387 29.98 -10.39 16.41
N PRO A 388 31.27 -10.24 16.75
CA PRO A 388 32.08 -11.31 17.32
C PRO A 388 31.64 -11.75 18.72
N ASN A 389 30.92 -10.90 19.45
CA ASN A 389 30.36 -11.21 20.77
C ASN A 389 29.06 -12.02 20.70
N GLY A 390 28.65 -12.43 19.49
CA GLY A 390 27.43 -13.17 19.23
C GLY A 390 26.26 -12.25 18.88
N SER A 391 25.37 -12.79 18.05
CA SER A 391 24.12 -12.16 17.66
C SER A 391 23.01 -13.21 17.59
N ARG A 392 21.76 -12.75 17.64
CA ARG A 392 20.56 -13.59 17.58
C ARG A 392 19.57 -12.98 16.61
N TYR A 393 18.85 -13.83 15.88
CA TYR A 393 17.74 -13.39 15.05
C TYR A 393 16.47 -13.32 15.90
N ILE A 394 15.72 -12.23 15.78
CA ILE A 394 14.44 -12.06 16.48
C ILE A 394 13.36 -11.69 15.47
N ALA A 395 12.37 -12.56 15.30
CA ALA A 395 11.11 -12.18 14.68
C ALA A 395 10.23 -11.46 15.71
N LEU A 396 10.12 -10.14 15.60
CA LEU A 396 9.29 -9.31 16.46
C LEU A 396 7.88 -9.16 15.87
N VAL A 397 6.89 -9.65 16.60
CA VAL A 397 5.47 -9.68 16.21
C VAL A 397 4.59 -8.87 17.17
N PRO A 398 3.38 -8.45 16.77
CA PRO A 398 2.53 -7.55 17.56
C PRO A 398 1.96 -8.15 18.83
N ASP A 399 1.71 -9.45 18.86
CA ASP A 399 0.97 -10.09 19.96
C ASP A 399 1.37 -11.55 20.15
N LYS A 400 0.91 -12.11 21.28
CA LYS A 400 1.20 -13.48 21.69
C LYS A 400 0.64 -14.51 20.70
N ASP A 401 -0.57 -14.30 20.18
CA ASP A 401 -1.22 -15.26 19.29
C ASP A 401 -0.44 -15.40 17.97
N THR A 402 0.00 -14.27 17.40
CA THR A 402 0.90 -14.24 16.25
C THR A 402 2.24 -14.91 16.58
N CYS A 403 2.75 -14.70 17.79
CA CYS A 403 4.01 -15.30 18.25
C CYS A 403 3.93 -16.82 18.40
N ASP A 404 2.83 -17.36 18.93
CA ASP A 404 2.60 -18.81 19.08
C ASP A 404 2.54 -19.51 17.71
N GLU A 405 1.82 -18.91 16.75
CA GLU A 405 1.66 -19.47 15.41
C GLU A 405 2.83 -19.16 14.46
N PHE A 406 3.79 -18.32 14.86
CA PHE A 406 4.85 -17.83 13.97
C PHE A 406 5.70 -18.94 13.32
N ARG A 407 5.91 -18.90 12.00
CA ARG A 407 6.71 -19.84 11.22
C ARG A 407 7.63 -19.14 10.22
N LEU A 408 8.86 -19.64 10.17
CA LEU A 408 9.82 -19.28 9.12
C LEU A 408 9.61 -20.15 7.88
N SER A 409 10.01 -19.60 6.74
CA SER A 409 10.12 -20.32 5.48
C SER A 409 11.57 -20.19 4.97
N PRO A 410 12.36 -21.28 4.94
CA PRO A 410 11.99 -22.65 5.34
C PRO A 410 11.75 -22.79 6.86
N VAL A 411 10.99 -23.82 7.26
CA VAL A 411 10.65 -24.08 8.68
C VAL A 411 11.90 -24.35 9.53
N ASP A 412 12.89 -25.00 8.93
CA ASP A 412 14.20 -25.24 9.51
C ASP A 412 15.27 -24.52 8.65
N PRO A 413 15.56 -23.24 8.93
CA PRO A 413 16.55 -22.49 8.17
C PRO A 413 17.96 -23.03 8.42
N PRO A 414 18.78 -23.22 7.37
CA PRO A 414 20.15 -23.68 7.52
C PRO A 414 21.04 -22.53 8.02
N THR A 415 20.96 -22.25 9.32
CA THR A 415 21.76 -21.24 10.03
C THR A 415 22.09 -21.72 11.44
N GLU A 416 23.28 -21.35 11.90
CA GLU A 416 23.75 -21.55 13.27
C GLU A 416 23.41 -20.36 14.18
N VAL A 417 22.89 -19.26 13.61
CA VAL A 417 22.44 -18.11 14.39
C VAL A 417 21.24 -18.53 15.24
N PRO A 418 21.25 -18.27 16.56
CA PRO A 418 20.09 -18.54 17.40
C PRO A 418 18.86 -17.79 16.89
N LEU A 419 17.76 -18.51 16.74
CA LEU A 419 16.50 -17.99 16.23
C LEU A 419 15.51 -17.85 17.38
N ASP A 420 14.94 -16.66 17.53
CA ASP A 420 13.92 -16.37 18.53
C ASP A 420 12.68 -15.71 17.89
N VAL A 421 11.55 -15.82 18.56
CA VAL A 421 10.31 -15.10 18.25
C VAL A 421 9.91 -14.31 19.49
N ALA A 422 9.57 -13.04 19.31
CA ALA A 422 9.22 -12.13 20.38
C ALA A 422 7.91 -11.42 20.08
N TYR A 423 7.07 -11.22 21.08
CA TYR A 423 6.00 -10.23 21.00
C TYR A 423 6.26 -9.06 21.94
N ILE A 424 5.84 -7.88 21.51
CA ILE A 424 5.96 -6.66 22.31
C ILE A 424 4.81 -6.57 23.31
N THR A 425 5.11 -6.16 24.54
CA THR A 425 4.12 -6.03 25.62
C THR A 425 3.69 -4.59 25.86
N THR A 426 4.51 -3.63 25.43
CA THR A 426 4.20 -2.18 25.52
C THR A 426 3.22 -1.71 24.45
N TRP A 427 2.95 -2.55 23.44
CA TRP A 427 2.01 -2.27 22.36
C TRP A 427 0.60 -2.63 22.83
N SER A 428 -0.16 -1.62 23.25
CA SER A 428 -1.53 -1.77 23.72
C SER A 428 -2.52 -1.40 22.60
N LEU A 429 -3.35 -2.34 22.18
CA LEU A 429 -4.30 -2.16 21.07
C LEU A 429 -5.66 -2.82 21.27
#